data_AF-A0A963PHS8-F1
#
_entry.id   AF-A0A963PHS8-F1
#
_cell.length_a   1.000
_cell.length_b   1.000
_cell.length_c   1.000
_cell.angle_alpha   90.00
_cell.angle_beta   90.00
_cell.angle_gamma   90.00
#
_symmetry.space_group_name_H-M   'P 1'
#
loop_
_entity.id
_entity.type
_entity.pdbx_description
1 polymer ?
#
loop_
_entity_poly.entity_id
_entity_poly.type
_entity_poly.pdbx_seq_one_letter_code
_entity_poly.pdbx_strand_id
1 'polypeptide(L)'
;QSPGVRLLDFRQSEAYSRRFGYLTPVVMPQGVVDLSRDIPEHDVHLVASTTSLLAGAKTHPAILQLFAQTAMNLHSGGSWFNRAREYPSLEHSEVTLSPEAVRAIRSGPPFLQRYLPFWLANLIERMWLAMGLILALALPLSRVVPPLYTFRIRSRVFRWYAELRGIEQQFADGGGRPVDELVDQLDRLESRVEQVVVPLSYTDELYALRSNIGMVRRKLTGQG
;
A
#
# COMPACT_ATOMS: atom_id res chain seq x y z
N GLN A 1 13.78 40.77 30.20
CA GLN A 1 12.59 41.36 30.87
C GLN A 1 12.62 42.85 30.64
N SER A 2 11.50 43.44 30.22
CA SER A 2 11.37 44.90 30.13
C SER A 2 11.11 45.46 31.54
N PRO A 3 11.90 46.41 32.04
CA PRO A 3 11.69 46.99 33.37
C PRO A 3 10.26 47.53 33.51
N GLY A 4 9.54 47.13 34.57
CA GLY A 4 8.18 47.58 34.86
C GLY A 4 7.03 46.74 34.28
N VAL A 5 7.31 45.70 33.49
CA VAL A 5 6.28 44.77 33.00
C VAL A 5 6.20 43.56 33.92
N ARG A 6 5.02 43.27 34.47
CA ARG A 6 4.73 42.09 35.30
C ARG A 6 3.55 41.32 34.74
N LEU A 7 3.51 40.02 35.01
CA LEU A 7 2.34 39.18 34.74
C LEU A 7 1.18 39.63 35.63
N LEU A 8 -0.01 39.71 35.04
CA LEU A 8 -1.25 39.98 35.77
C LEU A 8 -1.82 38.66 36.32
N ASP A 9 -2.04 38.60 37.62
CA ASP A 9 -2.71 37.47 38.28
C ASP A 9 -4.23 37.50 38.04
N PHE A 10 -4.70 36.58 37.21
CA PHE A 10 -6.09 36.42 36.78
C PHE A 10 -6.87 35.52 37.75
N ARG A 11 -7.15 36.04 38.95
CA ARG A 11 -7.83 35.30 40.04
C ARG A 11 -9.18 34.66 39.68
N GLN A 12 -9.87 35.22 38.69
CA GLN A 12 -11.17 34.73 38.22
C GLN A 12 -11.06 33.77 37.02
N SER A 13 -9.88 33.21 36.75
CA SER A 13 -9.62 32.37 35.57
C SER A 13 -10.63 31.25 35.39
N GLU A 14 -11.03 30.57 36.46
CA GLU A 14 -12.05 29.52 36.44
C GLU A 14 -13.45 30.03 36.07
N ALA A 15 -13.82 31.22 36.52
CA ALA A 15 -15.12 31.79 36.19
C ALA A 15 -15.19 32.15 34.69
N TYR A 16 -14.08 32.63 34.12
CA TYR A 16 -13.97 32.92 32.70
C TYR A 16 -14.05 31.66 31.85
N SER A 17 -13.35 30.57 32.21
CA SER A 17 -13.41 29.31 31.43
C SER A 17 -14.80 28.69 31.42
N ARG A 18 -15.56 28.80 32.53
CA ARG A 18 -16.95 28.35 32.58
C ARG A 18 -17.89 29.16 31.70
N ARG A 19 -17.60 30.46 31.50
CA ARG A 19 -18.41 31.35 30.67
C ARG A 19 -18.01 31.29 29.19
N PHE A 20 -16.73 31.04 28.92
CA PHE A 20 -16.15 31.02 27.57
C PHE A 20 -15.44 29.69 27.36
N GLY A 21 -16.10 28.74 26.68
CA GLY A 21 -15.63 27.36 26.53
C GLY A 21 -14.28 27.18 25.81
N TYR A 22 -13.83 28.18 25.03
CA TYR A 22 -12.50 28.20 24.39
C TYR A 22 -11.36 28.63 25.34
N LEU A 23 -11.67 29.06 26.56
CA LEU A 23 -10.70 29.47 27.57
C LEU A 23 -10.45 28.35 28.57
N THR A 24 -9.19 28.12 28.89
CA THR A 24 -8.74 27.15 29.89
C THR A 24 -7.98 27.89 30.99
N PRO A 25 -8.31 27.65 32.28
CA PRO A 25 -7.55 28.23 33.37
C PRO A 25 -6.20 27.51 33.45
N VAL A 26 -5.11 28.28 33.51
CA VAL A 26 -3.77 27.72 33.68
C VAL A 26 -3.08 28.41 34.85
N VAL A 27 -2.22 27.67 35.55
CA VAL A 27 -1.43 28.22 36.66
C VAL A 27 0.03 28.16 36.24
N MET A 28 0.75 29.25 36.44
CA MET A 28 2.21 29.26 36.39
C MET A 28 2.71 29.04 37.81
N PRO A 29 3.23 27.84 38.15
CA PRO A 29 3.68 27.55 39.51
C PRO A 29 4.88 28.40 39.89
N GLN A 30 5.00 28.70 41.19
CA GLN A 30 6.16 29.34 41.78
C GLN A 30 7.46 28.65 41.33
N GLY A 31 8.45 29.44 40.90
CA GLY A 31 9.76 28.96 40.47
C GLY A 31 9.81 28.18 39.14
N VAL A 32 8.71 28.04 38.39
CA VAL A 32 8.69 27.21 37.16
C VAL A 32 9.59 27.73 36.04
N VAL A 33 9.87 29.04 36.00
CA VAL A 33 10.73 29.65 34.98
C VAL A 33 12.20 29.55 35.39
N ASP A 34 12.50 29.88 36.64
CA ASP A 34 13.82 29.71 37.25
C ASP A 34 13.67 29.42 38.74
N LEU A 35 13.91 28.17 39.12
CA LEU A 35 13.75 27.71 40.49
C LEU A 35 14.81 28.31 41.43
N SER A 36 16.00 28.64 40.92
CA SER A 36 17.09 29.21 41.73
C SER A 36 16.83 30.65 42.12
N ARG A 37 16.11 31.38 41.25
CA ARG A 37 15.70 32.77 41.45
C ARG A 37 14.26 32.90 41.93
N ASP A 38 13.57 31.77 42.10
CA ASP A 38 12.18 31.68 42.49
C ASP A 38 11.26 32.54 41.59
N ILE A 39 11.35 32.31 40.28
CA ILE A 39 10.55 33.05 39.28
C ILE A 39 9.49 32.12 38.69
N PRO A 40 8.19 32.46 38.78
CA PRO A 40 7.61 33.58 39.55
C PRO A 40 7.70 33.36 41.07
N GLU A 41 7.66 34.44 41.87
CA GLU A 41 7.78 34.42 43.35
C GLU A 41 6.59 33.75 44.05
N HIS A 42 5.47 33.61 43.36
CA HIS A 42 4.27 32.94 43.81
C HIS A 42 3.54 32.35 42.60
N ASP A 43 2.60 31.44 42.83
CA ASP A 43 1.72 30.93 41.79
C ASP A 43 0.95 32.10 41.13
N VAL A 44 0.93 32.14 39.80
CA VAL A 44 0.20 33.15 39.03
C VAL A 44 -0.93 32.47 38.27
N HIS A 45 -2.17 32.86 38.55
CA HIS A 45 -3.32 32.37 37.80
C HIS A 45 -3.44 33.10 36.47
N LEU A 46 -3.67 32.35 35.41
CA LEU A 46 -3.76 32.88 34.05
C LEU A 46 -4.92 32.22 33.32
N VAL A 47 -5.23 32.77 32.16
CA VAL A 47 -6.18 32.21 31.20
C VAL A 47 -5.46 32.01 29.88
N ALA A 48 -5.62 30.84 29.29
CA ALA A 48 -5.12 30.52 27.95
C ALA A 48 -6.28 30.19 27.02
N SER A 49 -6.11 30.47 25.73
CA SER A 49 -7.01 29.97 24.69
C SER A 49 -6.51 28.64 24.17
N THR A 50 -7.37 27.63 24.17
CA THR A 50 -7.03 26.32 23.59
C THR A 50 -7.24 26.35 22.08
N THR A 51 -6.25 25.88 21.33
CA THR A 51 -6.34 25.82 19.86
C THR A 51 -6.97 24.50 19.43
N SER A 52 -7.93 24.58 18.50
CA SER A 52 -8.61 23.42 17.93
C SER A 52 -8.06 23.06 16.54
N LEU A 53 -7.79 21.78 16.31
CA LEU A 53 -7.44 21.27 14.98
C LEU A 53 -8.72 20.89 14.22
N LEU A 54 -9.05 21.67 13.19
CA LEU A 54 -10.26 21.50 12.40
C LEU A 54 -9.95 20.84 11.05
N ALA A 55 -10.88 20.02 10.58
CA ALA A 55 -10.83 19.41 9.26
C ALA A 55 -12.21 19.46 8.61
N GLY A 56 -12.26 19.54 7.27
CA GLY A 56 -13.52 19.57 6.55
C GLY A 56 -14.30 18.26 6.70
N ALA A 57 -15.63 18.33 6.65
CA ALA A 57 -16.51 17.16 6.82
C ALA A 57 -16.29 16.05 5.77
N LYS A 58 -15.75 16.39 4.59
CA LYS A 58 -15.42 15.45 3.50
C LYS A 58 -13.98 14.95 3.55
N THR A 59 -13.20 15.32 4.57
CA THR A 59 -11.80 14.89 4.69
C THR A 59 -11.76 13.38 4.85
N HIS A 60 -10.89 12.73 4.07
CA HIS A 60 -10.81 11.28 4.09
C HIS A 60 -10.41 10.80 5.50
N PRO A 61 -11.11 9.82 6.09
CA PRO A 61 -10.86 9.32 7.45
C PRO A 61 -9.40 8.95 7.76
N ALA A 62 -8.68 8.38 6.79
CA ALA A 62 -7.26 8.06 6.96
C ALA A 62 -6.40 9.31 7.27
N ILE A 63 -6.73 10.45 6.66
CA ILE A 63 -6.03 11.71 6.90
C ILE A 63 -6.39 12.26 8.29
N LEU A 64 -7.67 12.18 8.69
CA LEU A 64 -8.11 12.56 10.04
C LEU A 64 -7.37 11.78 11.12
N GLN A 65 -7.20 10.47 10.91
CA GLN A 65 -6.42 9.63 11.80
C GLN A 65 -4.95 10.07 11.85
N LEU A 66 -4.33 10.37 10.71
CA LEU A 66 -2.95 10.81 10.67
C LEU A 66 -2.76 12.17 11.38
N PHE A 67 -3.70 13.10 11.20
CA PHE A 67 -3.70 14.37 11.92
C PHE A 67 -3.77 14.16 13.43
N ALA A 68 -4.69 13.34 13.92
CA ALA A 68 -4.83 13.07 15.35
C ALA A 68 -3.57 12.39 15.93
N GLN A 69 -3.01 11.41 15.23
CA GLN A 69 -1.76 10.74 15.64
C GLN A 69 -0.57 11.70 15.67
N THR A 70 -0.44 12.54 14.65
CA THR A 70 0.64 13.54 14.57
C THR A 70 0.49 14.59 15.67
N ALA A 71 -0.74 15.05 15.93
CA ALA A 71 -1.02 15.99 17.02
C ALA A 71 -0.64 15.40 18.38
N MET A 72 -0.93 14.12 18.64
CA MET A 72 -0.48 13.45 19.87
C MET A 72 1.05 13.42 19.98
N ASN A 73 1.74 13.12 18.90
CA ASN A 73 3.21 13.06 18.92
C ASN A 73 3.83 14.46 19.15
N LEU A 74 3.26 15.50 18.57
CA LEU A 74 3.80 16.87 18.67
C LEU A 74 3.43 17.58 19.97
N HIS A 75 2.22 17.35 20.51
CA HIS A 75 1.67 18.15 21.61
C HIS A 75 1.53 17.40 22.95
N SER A 76 1.94 16.13 23.04
CA SER A 76 1.90 15.38 24.30
C SER A 76 3.00 15.74 25.31
N GLY A 77 3.98 16.56 24.92
CA GLY A 77 5.01 17.06 25.83
C GLY A 77 4.44 17.99 26.91
N GLY A 78 5.01 17.95 28.10
CA GLY A 78 4.71 18.94 29.15
C GLY A 78 5.39 20.28 28.86
N SER A 79 4.79 21.37 29.35
CA SER A 79 5.34 22.73 29.29
C SER A 79 5.26 23.40 30.67
N TRP A 80 5.60 24.68 30.76
CA TRP A 80 5.39 25.47 31.99
C TRP A 80 3.93 25.57 32.42
N PHE A 81 2.99 25.38 31.49
CA PHE A 81 1.55 25.58 31.72
C PHE A 81 0.75 24.29 31.68
N ASN A 82 1.25 23.25 30.99
CA ASN A 82 0.51 22.02 30.73
C ASN A 82 1.30 20.80 31.19
N ARG A 83 0.59 19.79 31.69
CA ARG A 83 1.16 18.49 32.08
C ARG A 83 1.44 17.64 30.85
N ALA A 84 2.38 16.70 31.01
CA ALA A 84 2.63 15.70 29.98
C ALA A 84 1.35 14.89 29.69
N ARG A 85 1.05 14.70 28.40
CA ARG A 85 -0.13 14.01 27.85
C ARG A 85 -1.47 14.68 28.18
N GLU A 86 -1.46 15.97 28.54
CA GLU A 86 -2.69 16.75 28.70
C GLU A 86 -3.34 17.08 27.35
N TYR A 87 -2.51 17.35 26.34
CA TYR A 87 -2.94 17.66 24.98
C TYR A 87 -2.38 16.65 23.97
N PRO A 88 -3.06 16.44 22.82
CA PRO A 88 -4.39 16.92 22.48
C PRO A 88 -5.49 16.24 23.31
N SER A 89 -6.53 17.00 23.70
CA SER A 89 -7.64 16.51 24.52
C SER A 89 -8.95 16.41 23.72
N LEU A 90 -9.89 15.60 24.23
CA LEU A 90 -11.26 15.52 23.73
C LEU A 90 -12.23 16.42 24.51
N GLU A 91 -11.71 17.13 25.51
CA GLU A 91 -12.50 17.99 26.39
C GLU A 91 -12.70 19.36 25.74
N HIS A 92 -13.78 20.05 26.09
CA HIS A 92 -14.05 21.42 25.64
C HIS A 92 -14.13 21.60 24.11
N SER A 93 -14.48 20.54 23.36
CA SER A 93 -14.68 20.64 21.91
C SER A 93 -15.91 21.46 21.56
N GLU A 94 -15.72 22.55 20.81
CA GLU A 94 -16.81 23.40 20.31
C GLU A 94 -17.50 22.82 19.07
N VAL A 95 -16.88 21.82 18.43
CA VAL A 95 -17.38 21.17 17.21
C VAL A 95 -17.53 19.67 17.39
N THR A 96 -18.29 19.03 16.51
CA THR A 96 -18.44 17.57 16.49
C THR A 96 -17.08 16.89 16.29
N LEU A 97 -16.72 16.03 17.25
CA LEU A 97 -15.48 15.27 17.20
C LEU A 97 -15.54 14.17 16.13
N SER A 98 -14.47 14.03 15.35
CA SER A 98 -14.35 12.92 14.40
C SER A 98 -14.17 11.58 15.14
N PRO A 99 -14.82 10.49 14.70
CA PRO A 99 -14.62 9.16 15.28
C PRO A 99 -13.15 8.72 15.26
N GLU A 100 -12.40 9.13 14.23
CA GLU A 100 -10.98 8.85 14.07
C GLU A 100 -10.14 9.55 15.14
N ALA A 101 -10.41 10.82 15.46
CA ALA A 101 -9.71 11.54 16.53
C ALA A 101 -10.01 10.95 17.91
N VAL A 102 -11.27 10.61 18.18
CA VAL A 102 -11.68 9.96 19.43
C VAL A 102 -10.95 8.63 19.62
N ARG A 103 -10.89 7.81 18.56
CA ARG A 103 -10.18 6.53 18.59
C ARG A 103 -8.68 6.71 18.79
N ALA A 104 -8.07 7.64 18.06
CA ALA A 104 -6.64 7.89 18.17
C ALA A 104 -6.25 8.34 19.59
N ILE A 105 -6.99 9.28 20.18
CA ILE A 105 -6.70 9.82 21.51
C ILE A 105 -6.97 8.79 22.63
N ARG A 106 -8.05 8.00 22.54
CA ARG A 106 -8.40 7.02 23.58
C ARG A 106 -7.65 5.69 23.47
N SER A 107 -7.47 5.20 22.26
CA SER A 107 -7.02 3.82 21.99
C SER A 107 -5.60 3.75 21.42
N GLY A 108 -5.03 4.90 21.01
CA GLY A 108 -3.74 4.97 20.34
C GLY A 108 -3.75 4.42 18.92
N PRO A 109 -2.58 4.16 18.33
CA PRO A 109 -2.47 3.60 16.98
C PRO A 109 -3.09 2.18 16.90
N PRO A 110 -3.78 1.85 15.79
CA PRO A 110 -4.28 0.50 15.53
C PRO A 110 -3.18 -0.56 15.65
N PHE A 111 -3.56 -1.76 16.09
CA PHE A 111 -2.62 -2.88 16.30
C PHE A 111 -1.75 -3.17 15.07
N LEU A 112 -2.36 -3.16 13.87
CA LEU A 112 -1.66 -3.42 12.61
C LEU A 112 -0.59 -2.36 12.29
N GLN A 113 -0.76 -1.11 12.72
CA GLN A 113 0.24 -0.04 12.51
C GLN A 113 1.52 -0.23 13.33
N ARG A 114 1.53 -1.16 14.29
CA ARG A 114 2.75 -1.51 15.04
C ARG A 114 3.72 -2.36 14.22
N TYR A 115 3.22 -3.07 13.22
CA TYR A 115 4.01 -4.03 12.41
C TYR A 115 4.01 -3.68 10.92
N LEU A 116 3.03 -2.93 10.44
CA LEU A 116 2.85 -2.60 9.03
C LEU A 116 2.93 -1.08 8.80
N PRO A 117 3.40 -0.65 7.61
CA PRO A 117 3.28 0.73 7.18
C PRO A 117 1.83 1.22 7.24
N PHE A 118 1.65 2.52 7.49
CA PHE A 118 0.33 3.16 7.67
C PHE A 118 -0.68 2.80 6.56
N TRP A 119 -0.28 2.86 5.28
CA TRP A 119 -1.20 2.61 4.17
C TRP A 119 -1.76 1.18 4.22
N LEU A 120 -0.90 0.21 4.51
CA LEU A 120 -1.24 -1.20 4.47
C LEU A 120 -2.09 -1.59 5.67
N ALA A 121 -1.74 -1.08 6.85
CA ALA A 121 -2.56 -1.25 8.06
C ALA A 121 -3.97 -0.66 7.86
N ASN A 122 -4.08 0.58 7.37
CA ASN A 122 -5.36 1.23 7.16
C ASN A 122 -6.19 0.53 6.05
N LEU A 123 -5.54 0.01 5.01
CA LEU A 123 -6.21 -0.78 3.96
C LEU A 123 -6.84 -2.04 4.54
N ILE A 124 -6.07 -2.83 5.30
CA ILE A 124 -6.53 -4.10 5.87
C ILE A 124 -7.63 -3.86 6.91
N GLU A 125 -7.44 -2.90 7.82
CA GLU A 125 -8.42 -2.61 8.88
C GLU A 125 -9.78 -2.20 8.31
N ARG A 126 -9.79 -1.40 7.24
CA ARG A 126 -11.02 -0.92 6.59
C ARG A 126 -11.64 -1.93 5.64
N MET A 127 -10.81 -2.70 4.94
CA MET A 127 -11.27 -3.65 3.93
C MET A 127 -11.34 -5.09 4.41
N TRP A 128 -11.22 -5.36 5.71
CA TRP A 128 -11.17 -6.74 6.21
C TRP A 128 -12.31 -7.63 5.68
N LEU A 129 -13.55 -7.10 5.62
CA LEU A 129 -14.71 -7.81 5.05
C LEU A 129 -14.57 -8.04 3.54
N ALA A 130 -14.18 -7.00 2.79
CA ALA A 130 -13.96 -7.09 1.35
C ALA A 130 -12.77 -8.00 1.00
N MET A 131 -11.72 -8.00 1.83
CA MET A 131 -10.56 -8.87 1.72
C MET A 131 -10.97 -10.33 1.89
N GLY A 132 -11.86 -10.62 2.84
CA GLY A 132 -12.46 -11.94 2.98
C GLY A 132 -13.18 -12.39 1.71
N LEU A 133 -13.98 -11.51 1.09
CA LEU A 133 -14.64 -11.80 -0.19
C LEU A 133 -13.64 -12.00 -1.34
N ILE A 134 -12.63 -11.14 -1.44
CA ILE A 134 -11.56 -11.25 -2.45
C ILE A 134 -10.82 -12.57 -2.28
N LEU A 135 -10.46 -12.96 -1.05
CA LEU A 135 -9.81 -14.26 -0.80
C LEU A 135 -10.74 -15.43 -1.18
N ALA A 136 -12.02 -15.34 -0.83
CA ALA A 136 -13.00 -16.36 -1.20
C ALA A 136 -13.11 -16.55 -2.72
N LEU A 137 -13.00 -15.46 -3.50
CA LEU A 137 -12.99 -15.50 -4.96
C LEU A 137 -11.61 -15.84 -5.55
N ALA A 138 -10.53 -15.45 -4.88
CA ALA A 138 -9.16 -15.74 -5.31
C ALA A 138 -8.85 -17.23 -5.22
N LEU A 139 -9.41 -17.95 -4.24
CA LEU A 139 -9.25 -19.40 -4.10
C LEU A 139 -9.65 -20.17 -5.37
N PRO A 140 -10.88 -20.05 -5.92
CA PRO A 140 -11.21 -20.71 -7.18
C PRO A 140 -10.44 -20.14 -8.37
N LEU A 141 -10.17 -18.83 -8.42
CA LEU A 141 -9.38 -18.23 -9.51
C LEU A 141 -7.94 -18.76 -9.57
N SER A 142 -7.34 -19.04 -8.42
CA SER A 142 -5.99 -19.60 -8.33
C SER A 142 -5.87 -20.94 -9.08
N ARG A 143 -6.97 -21.71 -9.17
CA ARG A 143 -7.00 -22.97 -9.94
C ARG A 143 -7.00 -22.76 -11.46
N VAL A 144 -7.29 -21.56 -11.94
CA VAL A 144 -7.30 -21.23 -13.38
C VAL A 144 -5.90 -20.83 -13.87
N VAL A 145 -5.01 -20.37 -12.98
CA VAL A 145 -3.65 -19.96 -13.35
C VAL A 145 -2.81 -21.12 -13.91
N PRO A 146 -2.74 -22.31 -13.28
CA PRO A 146 -1.99 -23.43 -13.82
C PRO A 146 -2.41 -23.85 -15.25
N PRO A 147 -3.69 -24.11 -15.57
CA PRO A 147 -4.09 -24.52 -16.92
C PRO A 147 -3.89 -23.42 -17.96
N LEU A 148 -4.02 -22.14 -17.60
CA LEU A 148 -3.70 -21.04 -18.52
C LEU A 148 -2.20 -21.01 -18.85
N TYR A 149 -1.34 -21.28 -17.86
CA TYR A 149 0.10 -21.38 -18.07
C TYR A 149 0.46 -22.56 -19.00
N THR A 150 -0.14 -23.73 -18.78
CA THR A 150 0.07 -24.91 -19.63
C THR A 150 -0.42 -24.67 -21.06
N PHE A 151 -1.61 -24.07 -21.22
CA PHE A 151 -2.17 -23.71 -22.52
C PHE A 151 -1.24 -22.76 -23.28
N ARG A 152 -0.75 -21.70 -22.63
CA ARG A 152 0.12 -20.71 -23.27
C ARG A 152 1.44 -21.30 -23.76
N ILE A 153 2.02 -22.26 -23.04
CA ILE A 153 3.23 -22.97 -23.48
C ILE A 153 2.90 -23.88 -24.66
N ARG A 154 1.85 -24.71 -24.54
CA ARG A 154 1.47 -25.69 -25.56
C ARG A 154 1.06 -25.02 -26.88
N SER A 155 0.36 -23.87 -26.83
CA SER A 155 0.03 -23.09 -28.03
C SER A 155 1.26 -22.60 -28.80
N ARG A 156 2.39 -22.32 -28.13
CA ARG A 156 3.64 -21.96 -28.81
C ARG A 156 4.18 -23.14 -29.60
N VAL A 157 4.15 -24.34 -29.04
CA VAL A 157 4.61 -25.58 -29.70
C VAL A 157 3.69 -25.92 -30.90
N PHE A 158 2.37 -25.83 -30.72
CA PHE A 158 1.41 -26.12 -31.80
C PHE A 158 1.53 -25.19 -33.00
N ARG A 159 1.92 -23.92 -32.80
CA ARG A 159 2.15 -22.99 -33.91
C ARG A 159 3.24 -23.51 -34.87
N TRP A 160 4.30 -24.10 -34.34
CA TRP A 160 5.38 -24.67 -35.16
C TRP A 160 4.96 -25.97 -35.84
N TYR A 161 4.12 -26.78 -35.19
CA TYR A 161 3.48 -27.94 -35.83
C TYR A 161 2.61 -27.52 -37.02
N ALA A 162 1.87 -26.42 -36.91
CA ALA A 162 1.06 -25.89 -38.01
C ALA A 162 1.95 -25.43 -39.19
N GLU A 163 3.08 -24.79 -38.90
CA GLU A 163 4.06 -24.38 -39.92
C GLU A 163 4.71 -25.59 -40.62
N LEU A 164 5.10 -26.62 -39.85
CA LEU A 164 5.61 -27.89 -40.40
C LEU A 164 4.58 -28.57 -41.32
N ARG A 165 3.31 -28.63 -40.88
CA ARG A 165 2.22 -29.22 -41.65
C ARG A 165 1.95 -28.44 -42.95
N GLY A 166 2.12 -27.12 -42.92
CA GLY A 166 2.06 -26.29 -44.11
C GLY A 166 3.14 -26.62 -45.14
N ILE A 167 4.37 -26.94 -44.69
CA ILE A 167 5.47 -27.38 -45.57
C ILE A 167 5.17 -28.78 -46.16
N GLU A 168 4.69 -29.72 -45.34
CA GLU A 168 4.35 -31.08 -45.80
C GLU A 168 3.20 -31.07 -46.81
N GLN A 169 2.18 -30.22 -46.61
CA GLN A 169 1.07 -30.06 -47.56
C GLN A 169 1.54 -29.48 -48.91
N GLN A 170 2.42 -28.47 -48.90
CA GLN A 170 2.97 -27.90 -50.13
C GLN A 170 3.75 -28.94 -50.96
N PHE A 171 4.45 -29.85 -50.27
CA PHE A 171 5.12 -30.97 -50.92
C PHE A 171 4.13 -32.01 -51.47
N ALA A 172 3.11 -32.37 -50.68
CA ALA A 172 2.12 -33.38 -51.05
C ALA A 172 1.20 -32.94 -52.22
N ASP A 173 0.82 -31.66 -52.26
CA ASP A 173 -0.04 -31.11 -53.31
C ASP A 173 0.71 -30.91 -54.65
N GLY A 174 1.99 -31.31 -54.73
CA GLY A 174 2.82 -31.17 -55.93
C GLY A 174 3.08 -29.72 -56.31
N GLY A 175 2.97 -28.80 -55.34
CA GLY A 175 2.81 -27.38 -55.57
C GLY A 175 4.08 -26.65 -56.00
N GLY A 176 4.56 -26.91 -57.23
CA GLY A 176 5.39 -26.02 -58.08
C GLY A 176 6.72 -25.46 -57.54
N ARG A 177 7.02 -25.57 -56.24
CA ARG A 177 8.24 -25.07 -55.62
C ARG A 177 9.35 -26.12 -55.71
N PRO A 178 10.59 -25.70 -55.97
CA PRO A 178 11.74 -26.57 -55.90
C PRO A 178 11.83 -27.22 -54.50
N VAL A 179 12.20 -28.50 -54.46
CA VAL A 179 12.43 -29.23 -53.21
C VAL A 179 13.45 -28.48 -52.32
N ASP A 180 14.47 -27.87 -52.93
CA ASP A 180 15.49 -27.08 -52.24
C ASP A 180 14.89 -25.89 -51.46
N GLU A 181 13.86 -25.21 -51.98
CA GLU A 181 13.21 -24.11 -51.27
C GLU A 181 12.40 -24.60 -50.05
N LEU A 182 11.84 -25.82 -50.13
CA LEU A 182 11.11 -26.44 -49.02
C LEU A 182 12.08 -26.92 -47.93
N VAL A 183 13.25 -27.42 -48.31
CA VAL A 183 14.33 -27.77 -47.39
C VAL A 183 14.85 -26.52 -46.66
N ASP A 184 15.09 -25.43 -47.38
CA ASP A 184 15.49 -24.14 -46.77
C ASP A 184 14.45 -23.62 -45.77
N GLN A 185 13.15 -23.76 -46.07
CA GLN A 185 12.08 -23.39 -45.14
C GLN A 185 12.06 -24.28 -43.90
N LEU A 186 12.34 -25.58 -44.07
CA LEU A 186 12.42 -26.54 -42.97
C LEU A 186 13.64 -26.24 -42.07
N ASP A 187 14.78 -25.86 -42.64
CA ASP A 187 15.98 -25.48 -41.91
C ASP A 187 15.75 -24.22 -41.05
N ARG A 188 15.05 -23.22 -41.63
CA ARG A 188 14.62 -22.02 -40.88
C ARG A 188 13.60 -22.33 -39.79
N LEU A 189 12.77 -23.36 -39.97
CA LEU A 189 11.84 -23.81 -38.94
C LEU A 189 12.60 -24.50 -37.81
N GLU A 190 13.52 -25.41 -38.12
CA GLU A 190 14.36 -26.12 -37.16
C GLU A 190 15.18 -25.14 -36.30
N SER A 191 15.86 -24.18 -36.93
CA SER A 191 16.67 -23.18 -36.21
C SER A 191 15.83 -22.32 -35.25
N ARG A 192 14.59 -21.99 -35.61
CA ARG A 192 13.65 -21.25 -34.76
C ARG A 192 13.14 -22.11 -33.60
N VAL A 193 12.93 -23.40 -33.82
CA VAL A 193 12.49 -24.35 -32.79
C VAL A 193 13.59 -24.60 -31.75
N GLU A 194 14.86 -24.67 -32.16
CA GLU A 194 16.00 -24.87 -31.26
C GLU A 194 16.20 -23.74 -30.24
N GLN A 195 15.82 -22.51 -30.59
CA GLN A 195 15.92 -21.35 -29.70
C GLN A 195 14.80 -21.28 -28.65
N VAL A 196 13.79 -22.16 -28.72
CA VAL A 196 12.65 -22.14 -27.80
C VAL A 196 13.01 -22.86 -26.50
N VAL A 197 13.12 -22.10 -25.42
CA VAL A 197 13.26 -22.65 -24.06
C VAL A 197 11.87 -23.06 -23.54
N VAL A 198 11.68 -24.36 -23.33
CA VAL A 198 10.43 -24.94 -22.79
C VAL A 198 10.75 -25.60 -21.43
N PRO A 199 9.92 -25.42 -20.38
CA PRO A 199 10.14 -26.11 -19.10
C PRO A 199 10.22 -27.63 -19.26
N LEU A 200 10.96 -28.30 -18.37
CA LEU A 200 11.22 -29.76 -18.41
C LEU A 200 9.96 -30.62 -18.55
N SER A 201 8.83 -30.17 -18.01
CA SER A 201 7.53 -30.85 -18.11
C SER A 201 6.94 -30.90 -19.52
N TYR A 202 7.53 -30.20 -20.51
CA TYR A 202 7.04 -30.12 -21.88
C TYR A 202 8.13 -30.44 -22.92
N THR A 203 9.28 -30.95 -22.49
CA THR A 203 10.38 -31.25 -23.41
C THR A 203 10.02 -32.39 -24.37
N ASP A 204 9.13 -33.31 -23.96
CA ASP A 204 8.62 -34.39 -24.82
C ASP A 204 7.92 -33.86 -26.08
N GLU A 205 7.09 -32.80 -25.95
CA GLU A 205 6.39 -32.18 -27.08
C GLU A 205 7.39 -31.49 -28.05
N LEU A 206 8.47 -30.92 -27.52
CA LEU A 206 9.54 -30.31 -28.31
C LEU A 206 10.38 -31.36 -29.04
N TYR A 207 10.74 -32.46 -28.37
CA TYR A 207 11.49 -33.55 -29.00
C TYR A 207 10.67 -34.26 -30.08
N ALA A 208 9.37 -34.46 -29.85
CA ALA A 208 8.47 -35.00 -30.86
C ALA A 208 8.43 -34.12 -32.13
N LEU A 209 8.37 -32.79 -31.97
CA LEU A 209 8.41 -31.85 -33.08
C LEU A 209 9.72 -31.97 -33.88
N ARG A 210 10.87 -32.00 -33.19
CA ARG A 210 12.19 -32.15 -33.84
C ARG A 210 12.31 -33.47 -34.60
N SER A 211 11.81 -34.56 -34.03
CA SER A 211 11.76 -35.86 -34.71
C SER A 211 10.92 -35.81 -35.99
N ASN A 212 9.76 -35.16 -35.94
CA ASN A 212 8.89 -34.99 -37.10
C ASN A 212 9.52 -34.12 -38.19
N ILE A 213 10.22 -33.04 -37.82
CA ILE A 213 11.01 -32.22 -38.76
C ILE A 213 12.03 -33.10 -39.49
N GLY A 214 12.81 -33.91 -38.75
CA GLY A 214 13.77 -34.83 -39.35
C GLY A 214 13.14 -35.88 -40.27
N MET A 215 11.92 -36.34 -39.94
CA MET A 215 11.17 -37.28 -40.78
C MET A 215 10.70 -36.64 -42.09
N VAL A 216 10.19 -35.40 -42.04
CA VAL A 216 9.78 -34.65 -43.23
C VAL A 216 11.00 -34.33 -44.11
N ARG A 217 12.14 -33.97 -43.51
CA ARG A 217 13.40 -33.76 -44.25
C ARG A 217 13.76 -34.98 -45.10
N ARG A 218 13.76 -36.18 -44.48
CA ARG A 218 14.07 -37.44 -45.19
C ARG A 218 13.13 -37.71 -46.37
N LYS A 219 11.82 -37.44 -46.20
CA LYS A 219 10.83 -37.56 -47.27
C LYS A 219 11.11 -36.59 -48.43
N LEU A 220 11.48 -35.34 -48.12
CA LEU A 220 11.79 -34.31 -49.12
C LEU A 220 13.06 -34.65 -49.91
N THR A 221 14.12 -35.13 -49.24
CA THR A 221 15.40 -35.45 -49.87
C THR A 221 15.45 -36.83 -50.52
N GLY A 222 14.36 -37.60 -50.50
CA GLY A 222 14.30 -38.95 -51.07
C GLY A 222 15.19 -39.98 -50.37
N GLN A 223 15.63 -39.69 -49.14
CA GLN A 223 16.43 -40.61 -48.32
C GLN A 223 15.48 -41.48 -47.48
N GLY A 224 14.92 -42.50 -48.12
CA GLY A 224 14.14 -43.57 -47.49
C GLY A 224 14.97 -44.81 -47.24
#